data_AF-A0A9E6C0X2-F1
#
_entry.id   AF-A0A9E6C0X2-F1
#
_cell.length_a   1.000
_cell.length_b   1.000
_cell.length_c   1.000
_cell.angle_alpha   90.00
_cell.angle_beta   90.00
_cell.angle_gamma   90.00
#
_symmetry.space_group_name_H-M   'P 1'
#
loop_
_entity.id
_entity.type
_entity.pdbx_description
1 polymer ?
#
loop_
_entity_poly.entity_id
_entity_poly.type
_entity_poly.pdbx_seq_one_letter_code
_entity_poly.pdbx_strand_id
1 'polypeptide(L)'
;MTKRTNRCSWCGGELPKRKGPGRPRRYCKQSCRQQAHIARKLANAHGLGADDVLVSRGDLEELQGLLYGLETALEDVAGDLDGAGADGAAYREAFEWLRTAAEPLAAFWMEPKAAHSGSKVAPRADSTT
;
A
#
# COMPACT_ATOMS: atom_id res chain seq x y z
N MET A 1 7.60 11.89 8.11
CA MET A 1 7.11 11.11 6.95
C MET A 1 6.57 12.04 5.86
N THR A 2 7.23 12.07 4.70
CA THR A 2 6.94 13.01 3.60
C THR A 2 5.53 12.78 3.05
N LYS A 3 4.71 13.82 3.08
CA LYS A 3 3.32 13.83 2.64
C LYS A 3 3.26 13.33 1.17
N ARG A 4 2.62 12.18 0.92
CA ARG A 4 2.37 11.58 -0.41
C ARG A 4 1.40 12.43 -1.27
N THR A 5 1.62 13.75 -1.37
CA THR A 5 0.69 14.75 -1.93
C THR A 5 0.37 14.58 -3.42
N ASN A 6 1.12 13.76 -4.15
CA ASN A 6 0.95 13.57 -5.59
C ASN A 6 0.40 12.18 -5.97
N ARG A 7 -0.51 11.61 -5.17
CA ARG A 7 -1.08 10.28 -5.40
C ARG A 7 -2.58 10.33 -5.65
N CYS A 8 -3.06 9.47 -6.54
CA CYS A 8 -4.47 9.32 -6.89
C CYS A 8 -5.27 8.87 -5.66
N SER A 9 -6.38 9.55 -5.34
CA SER A 9 -7.24 9.18 -4.22
C SER A 9 -8.08 7.91 -4.45
N TRP A 10 -7.92 7.24 -5.58
CA TRP A 10 -8.58 5.97 -5.89
C TRP A 10 -7.58 4.82 -5.96
N CYS A 11 -6.73 4.81 -7.00
CA CYS A 11 -5.78 3.74 -7.24
C CYS A 11 -4.39 3.97 -6.64
N GLY A 12 -4.16 5.05 -5.88
CA GLY A 12 -2.85 5.34 -5.30
C GLY A 12 -1.69 5.58 -6.29
N GLY A 13 -1.93 5.51 -7.61
CA GLY A 13 -0.93 5.81 -8.63
C GLY A 13 -0.47 7.27 -8.60
N GLU A 14 0.69 7.57 -9.18
CA GLU A 14 1.19 8.94 -9.27
C GLU A 14 0.24 9.82 -10.10
N LEU A 15 -0.01 11.04 -9.63
CA LEU A 15 -0.78 12.02 -10.39
C LEU A 15 0.10 12.66 -11.48
N PRO A 16 -0.45 12.88 -12.69
CA PRO A 16 0.28 13.55 -13.76
C PRO A 16 0.86 14.90 -13.30
N LYS A 17 2.11 15.17 -13.66
CA LYS A 17 2.77 16.44 -13.37
C LYS A 17 1.92 17.59 -13.89
N ARG A 18 1.59 18.50 -12.98
CA ARG A 18 0.73 19.64 -13.28
C ARG A 18 1.53 20.75 -13.96
N LYS A 19 0.91 21.41 -14.95
CA LYS A 19 1.37 22.70 -15.50
C LYS A 19 0.30 23.76 -15.23
N GLY A 20 0.65 24.85 -14.54
CA GLY A 20 -0.20 26.05 -14.36
C GLY A 20 -1.09 26.12 -13.10
N PRO A 21 -1.81 27.26 -12.91
CA PRO A 21 -2.73 27.52 -11.78
C PRO A 21 -4.07 26.74 -11.90
N GLY A 22 -4.89 26.70 -10.82
CA GLY A 22 -6.12 25.88 -10.72
C GLY A 22 -6.22 24.89 -9.53
N ARG A 23 -7.30 24.10 -9.46
CA ARG A 23 -7.52 23.10 -8.39
C ARG A 23 -6.65 21.85 -8.59
N PRO A 24 -5.98 21.32 -7.53
CA PRO A 24 -5.22 20.08 -7.64
C PRO A 24 -6.08 18.91 -8.15
N ARG A 25 -5.47 18.06 -8.99
CA ARG A 25 -6.13 16.82 -9.43
C ARG A 25 -6.24 15.88 -8.25
N ARG A 26 -7.38 15.19 -8.14
CA ARG A 26 -7.61 14.14 -7.15
C ARG A 26 -7.42 12.73 -7.72
N TYR A 27 -7.52 12.59 -9.05
CA TYR A 27 -7.46 11.30 -9.74
C TYR A 27 -6.49 11.38 -10.93
N CYS A 28 -5.78 10.30 -11.21
CA CYS A 28 -4.81 10.24 -12.31
C CYS A 28 -5.50 10.23 -13.68
N LYS A 29 -6.63 9.50 -13.80
CA LYS A 29 -7.41 9.34 -15.04
C LYS A 29 -8.92 9.40 -14.77
N GLN A 30 -9.71 9.62 -15.82
CA GLN A 30 -11.17 9.73 -15.72
C GLN A 30 -11.83 8.43 -15.24
N SER A 31 -11.30 7.27 -15.64
CA SER A 31 -11.79 5.98 -15.15
C SER A 31 -11.67 5.84 -13.63
N CYS A 32 -10.57 6.31 -13.02
CA CYS A 32 -10.43 6.33 -11.57
C CYS A 32 -11.46 7.24 -10.88
N ARG A 33 -11.83 8.36 -11.49
CA ARG A 33 -12.91 9.22 -10.98
C ARG A 33 -14.26 8.50 -11.02
N GLN A 34 -14.53 7.78 -12.11
CA GLN A 34 -15.77 7.01 -12.28
C GLN A 34 -15.86 5.87 -11.27
N GLN A 35 -14.78 5.10 -11.10
CA GLN A 35 -14.73 4.00 -10.13
C GLN A 35 -14.90 4.50 -8.69
N ALA A 36 -14.23 5.60 -8.31
CA ALA A 36 -14.43 6.21 -7.00
C ALA A 36 -15.88 6.68 -6.76
N HIS A 37 -16.62 7.04 -7.81
CA HIS A 37 -18.03 7.38 -7.70
C HIS A 37 -18.92 6.15 -7.49
N ILE A 38 -18.67 5.08 -8.24
CA ILE A 38 -19.39 3.80 -8.10
C ILE A 38 -19.13 3.21 -6.70
N ALA A 39 -17.89 3.19 -6.26
CA ALA A 39 -17.49 2.67 -4.96
C ALA A 39 -18.16 3.38 -3.79
N ARG A 40 -18.35 4.71 -3.87
CA ARG A 40 -19.12 5.47 -2.88
C ARG A 40 -20.59 5.08 -2.87
N LYS A 41 -21.19 4.91 -4.05
CA LYS A 41 -22.60 4.47 -4.15
C LYS A 41 -22.77 3.07 -3.57
N LEU A 42 -21.82 2.17 -3.84
CA LEU A 42 -21.82 0.82 -3.31
C LEU A 42 -21.64 0.84 -1.78
N ALA A 43 -20.73 1.67 -1.26
CA ALA A 43 -20.53 1.85 0.17
C ALA A 43 -21.79 2.34 0.89
N ASN A 44 -22.49 3.34 0.31
CA ASN A 44 -23.78 3.79 0.83
C ASN A 44 -24.83 2.67 0.79
N ALA A 45 -24.91 1.90 -0.30
CA ALA A 45 -25.88 0.83 -0.46
C ALA A 45 -25.68 -0.32 0.54
N HIS A 46 -24.42 -0.59 0.92
CA HIS A 46 -24.06 -1.62 1.90
C HIS A 46 -23.94 -1.09 3.33
N GLY A 47 -24.24 0.20 3.59
CA GLY A 47 -24.16 0.77 4.92
C GLY A 47 -22.76 0.79 5.53
N LEU A 48 -21.72 0.83 4.69
CA LEU A 48 -20.33 0.89 5.16
C LEU A 48 -20.11 2.16 5.98
N GLY A 49 -19.41 2.04 7.12
CA GLY A 49 -18.96 3.16 7.92
C GLY A 49 -17.88 3.99 7.21
N ALA A 50 -17.61 5.20 7.69
CA ALA A 50 -16.74 6.16 7.01
C ALA A 50 -15.31 5.65 6.75
N ASP A 51 -14.82 4.73 7.59
CA ASP A 51 -13.49 4.12 7.50
C ASP A 51 -13.54 2.66 7.03
N ASP A 52 -14.72 2.14 6.67
CA ASP A 52 -14.87 0.80 6.15
C ASP A 52 -14.57 0.74 4.65
N VAL A 53 -13.95 -0.37 4.25
CA VAL A 53 -13.61 -0.66 2.86
C VAL A 53 -14.02 -2.08 2.51
N LEU A 54 -14.63 -2.24 1.35
CA LEU A 54 -14.87 -3.55 0.76
C LEU A 54 -13.77 -3.83 -0.26
N VAL A 55 -13.07 -4.94 -0.09
CA VAL A 55 -11.99 -5.40 -0.95
C VAL A 55 -12.29 -6.79 -1.49
N SER A 56 -11.59 -7.18 -2.56
CA SER A 56 -11.62 -8.55 -3.05
C SER A 56 -10.98 -9.46 -1.99
N ARG A 57 -11.60 -10.62 -1.75
CA ARG A 57 -11.00 -11.66 -0.89
C ARG A 57 -9.64 -12.10 -1.44
N GLY A 58 -9.55 -12.32 -2.75
CA GLY A 58 -8.30 -12.75 -3.38
C GLY A 58 -7.18 -11.71 -3.23
N ASP A 59 -7.48 -10.42 -3.39
CA ASP A 59 -6.48 -9.36 -3.22
C ASP A 59 -6.01 -9.29 -1.75
N LEU A 60 -6.92 -9.54 -0.79
CA LEU A 60 -6.56 -9.60 0.63
C LEU A 60 -5.68 -10.81 0.96
N GLU A 61 -6.01 -11.98 0.42
CA GLU A 61 -5.23 -13.20 0.57
C GLU A 61 -3.84 -13.05 -0.08
N GLU A 62 -3.76 -12.40 -1.24
CA GLU A 62 -2.49 -12.07 -1.90
C GLU A 62 -1.63 -11.14 -1.03
N LEU A 63 -2.21 -10.05 -0.49
CA LEU A 63 -1.51 -9.16 0.43
C LEU A 63 -0.96 -9.90 1.65
N GLN A 64 -1.78 -10.76 2.26
CA GLN A 64 -1.38 -11.57 3.41
C GLN A 64 -0.23 -12.51 3.06
N GLY A 65 -0.29 -13.17 1.90
CA GLY A 65 0.81 -14.02 1.42
C GLY A 65 2.11 -13.25 1.18
N LEU A 66 2.03 -12.04 0.62
CA LEU A 66 3.19 -11.17 0.42
C LEU A 66 3.80 -10.69 1.74
N LEU A 67 2.96 -10.35 2.73
CA LEU A 67 3.42 -9.99 4.07
C LEU A 67 4.11 -11.17 4.76
N TYR A 68 3.50 -12.35 4.69
CA TYR A 68 4.11 -13.57 5.22
C TYR A 68 5.47 -13.85 4.58
N GLY A 69 5.60 -13.71 3.26
CA GLY A 69 6.88 -13.86 2.58
C GLY A 69 7.95 -12.86 3.06
N LEU A 70 7.55 -11.62 3.34
CA LEU A 70 8.46 -10.62 3.92
C LEU A 70 8.85 -10.96 5.37
N GLU A 71 7.90 -11.41 6.19
CA GLU A 71 8.17 -11.85 7.57
C GLU A 71 9.19 -12.99 7.60
N THR A 72 8.99 -14.04 6.79
CA THR A 72 9.95 -15.14 6.67
C THR A 72 11.33 -14.65 6.19
N ALA A 73 11.38 -13.76 5.20
CA ALA A 73 12.67 -13.23 4.74
C ALA A 73 13.41 -12.42 5.82
N LEU A 74 12.68 -11.74 6.72
CA LEU A 74 13.29 -11.05 7.86
C LEU A 74 13.84 -12.03 8.90
N GLU A 75 13.14 -13.14 9.14
CA GLU A 75 13.61 -14.21 10.03
C GLU A 75 14.89 -14.87 9.48
N ASP A 76 14.94 -15.16 8.18
CA ASP A 76 16.13 -15.71 7.52
C ASP A 76 17.33 -14.78 7.67
N VAL A 77 17.14 -13.48 7.38
CA VAL A 77 18.20 -12.46 7.54
C VAL A 77 18.71 -12.36 8.97
N ALA A 78 17.81 -12.41 9.96
CA ALA A 78 18.21 -12.40 11.37
C ALA A 78 19.06 -13.64 11.69
N GLY A 79 18.64 -14.83 11.24
CA GLY A 79 19.39 -16.06 11.42
C GLY A 79 20.78 -16.04 10.76
N ASP A 80 20.86 -15.54 9.52
CA ASP A 80 22.11 -15.46 8.75
C ASP A 80 23.12 -14.48 9.39
N LEU A 81 22.64 -13.38 9.97
CA LEU A 81 23.50 -12.32 10.51
C LEU A 81 23.86 -12.50 12.00
N ASP A 82 23.08 -13.26 12.76
CA ASP A 82 23.38 -13.58 14.17
C ASP A 82 24.52 -14.61 14.33
N GLY A 83 24.96 -15.24 13.24
CA GLY A 83 26.06 -16.20 13.23
C GLY A 83 27.44 -15.57 13.51
N ALA A 84 28.28 -16.29 14.27
CA ALA A 84 29.69 -15.93 14.46
C ALA A 84 30.47 -16.10 13.14
N GLY A 85 30.44 -15.08 12.29
CA GLY A 85 31.06 -15.12 10.97
C GLY A 85 30.39 -14.28 9.88
N ALA A 86 29.32 -13.54 10.20
CA ALA A 86 28.68 -12.63 9.24
C ALA A 86 29.70 -11.60 8.71
N ASP A 87 30.11 -11.80 7.46
CA ASP A 87 31.04 -10.92 6.75
C ASP A 87 30.30 -10.05 5.74
N GLY A 88 31.03 -9.19 5.03
CA GLY A 88 30.42 -8.30 4.04
C GLY A 88 29.69 -9.03 2.89
N ALA A 89 30.01 -10.30 2.61
CA ALA A 89 29.30 -11.10 1.61
C ALA A 89 27.94 -11.55 2.17
N ALA A 90 27.91 -12.07 3.40
CA ALA A 90 26.67 -12.45 4.09
C ALA A 90 25.67 -11.28 4.16
N TYR A 91 26.13 -10.07 4.49
CA TYR A 91 25.27 -8.87 4.49
C TYR A 91 24.71 -8.52 3.10
N ARG A 92 25.48 -8.73 2.02
CA ARG A 92 25.00 -8.47 0.65
C ARG A 92 23.96 -9.48 0.23
N GLU A 93 24.20 -10.76 0.50
CA GLU A 93 23.26 -11.85 0.18
C GLU A 93 21.95 -11.70 0.95
N ALA A 94 22.03 -11.43 2.26
CA ALA A 94 20.88 -11.15 3.11
C ALA A 94 20.06 -9.93 2.60
N PHE A 95 20.74 -8.87 2.18
CA PHE A 95 20.07 -7.70 1.59
C PHE A 95 19.40 -8.01 0.25
N GLU A 96 20.06 -8.76 -0.63
CA GLU A 96 19.51 -9.16 -1.93
C GLU A 96 18.29 -10.07 -1.77
N TRP A 97 18.33 -11.00 -0.81
CA TRP A 97 17.22 -11.85 -0.41
C TRP A 97 16.03 -11.02 0.06
N LEU A 98 16.24 -10.14 1.05
CA LEU A 98 15.20 -9.28 1.59
C LEU A 98 14.59 -8.36 0.53
N ARG A 99 15.43 -7.78 -0.34
CA ARG A 99 14.96 -6.92 -1.44
C ARG A 99 14.06 -7.71 -2.39
N THR A 100 14.45 -8.92 -2.76
CA THR A 100 13.68 -9.80 -3.65
C THR A 100 12.33 -10.15 -3.04
N ALA A 101 12.29 -10.45 -1.74
CA ALA A 101 11.05 -10.72 -1.02
C ALA A 101 10.14 -9.47 -0.89
N ALA A 102 10.73 -8.29 -0.71
CA ALA A 102 9.99 -7.05 -0.54
C ALA A 102 9.44 -6.46 -1.85
N GLU A 103 10.04 -6.76 -3.01
CA GLU A 103 9.66 -6.19 -4.30
C GLU A 103 8.21 -6.44 -4.70
N PRO A 104 7.68 -7.67 -4.63
CA PRO A 104 6.27 -7.93 -4.90
C PRO A 104 5.34 -7.12 -3.99
N LEU A 105 5.64 -7.05 -2.69
CA LEU A 105 4.85 -6.26 -1.74
C LEU A 105 4.88 -4.76 -2.06
N ALA A 106 6.05 -4.24 -2.47
CA ALA A 106 6.21 -2.83 -2.85
C ALA A 106 5.46 -2.48 -4.15
N ALA A 107 5.34 -3.45 -5.06
CA ALA A 107 4.58 -3.31 -6.31
C ALA A 107 3.07 -3.53 -6.12
N PHE A 108 2.68 -4.28 -5.09
CA PHE A 108 1.29 -4.64 -4.85
C PHE A 108 0.44 -3.43 -4.47
N TRP A 109 -0.72 -3.32 -5.12
CA TRP A 109 -1.73 -2.32 -4.80
C TRP A 109 -3.12 -2.94 -4.78
N MET A 110 -3.73 -2.93 -3.61
CA MET A 110 -5.11 -3.37 -3.43
C MET A 110 -6.09 -2.26 -3.84
N GLU A 111 -6.91 -2.51 -4.85
CA GLU A 111 -7.97 -1.59 -5.24
C GLU A 111 -9.25 -1.84 -4.44
N PRO A 112 -9.78 -0.84 -3.72
CA PRO A 112 -11.06 -0.98 -3.03
C PRO A 112 -12.19 -1.21 -4.05
N LYS A 113 -13.15 -2.07 -3.71
CA LYS A 113 -14.39 -2.25 -4.47
C LYS A 113 -15.47 -1.27 -4.00
N ALA A 114 -15.51 -0.97 -2.70
CA ALA A 114 -16.35 0.07 -2.11
C ALA A 114 -15.60 0.80 -0.99
N ALA A 115 -15.71 2.12 -0.95
CA ALA A 115 -15.17 2.95 0.13
C ALA A 115 -15.85 4.31 0.11
N HIS A 116 -16.06 4.92 1.28
CA HIS A 116 -16.35 6.35 1.32
C HIS A 116 -15.09 7.12 0.97
N SER A 117 -15.18 8.05 0.01
CA SER A 117 -14.03 8.91 -0.32
C SER A 117 -13.88 10.02 0.73
N GLY A 118 -13.73 9.65 2.00
CA GLY A 118 -13.72 10.54 3.17
C GLY A 118 -12.40 10.54 3.93
N SER A 119 -11.71 9.41 4.06
CA SER A 119 -10.51 9.39 4.89
C SER A 119 -9.30 9.84 4.07
N LYS A 120 -8.82 11.08 4.34
CA LYS A 120 -7.36 11.27 4.39
C LYS A 120 -6.89 10.08 5.21
N VAL A 121 -6.07 9.18 4.66
CA VAL A 121 -5.39 8.17 5.49
C VAL A 121 -4.72 8.96 6.62
N ALA A 122 -5.34 8.95 7.80
CA ALA A 122 -4.76 9.52 8.98
C ALA A 122 -3.56 8.63 9.27
N PRO A 123 -2.37 9.19 9.55
CA PRO A 123 -1.29 8.36 10.05
C PRO A 123 -1.82 7.61 11.28
N ARG A 124 -1.57 6.29 11.33
CA ARG A 124 -1.76 5.48 12.53
C ARG A 124 -1.19 6.28 13.70
N ALA A 125 -2.00 6.54 14.72
CA ALA A 125 -1.49 7.03 15.98
C ALA A 125 -0.64 5.91 16.58
N ASP A 126 0.64 6.17 16.78
CA ASP A 126 1.55 5.26 17.47
C ASP A 126 1.04 5.10 18.91
N SER A 127 0.39 3.97 19.20
CA SER A 127 0.14 3.52 20.57
C SER A 127 1.46 3.00 21.13
N THR A 128 2.26 3.91 21.67
CA THR A 128 3.35 3.59 22.59
C THR A 128 2.73 3.41 23.98
N THR A 129 2.80 2.20 24.51
CA THR A 129 2.79 1.89 25.93
C THR A 129 4.00 1.01 26.18
#